data_AF-A0A967S3L1-F1
#
_entry.id   AF-A0A967S3L1-F1
#
_cell.length_a   1.000
_cell.length_b   1.000
_cell.length_c   1.000
_cell.angle_alpha   90.00
_cell.angle_beta   90.00
_cell.angle_gamma   90.00
#
_symmetry.space_group_name_H-M   'P 1'
#
loop_
_entity.id
_entity.type
_entity.pdbx_description
1 polymer ?
#
loop_
_entity_poly.entity_id
_entity_poly.type
_entity_poly.pdbx_seq_one_letter_code
_entity_poly.pdbx_strand_id
1 'polypeptide(L)' 'MPAVPHTLLLAAPRGFCAGVDRAILIVERALEAYGAPVYVRH' A
#
# COMPACT_ATOMS: atom_id res chain seq x y z
N MET A 1 -13.85 25.05 29.44
CA MET A 1 -12.80 24.10 29.89
C MET A 1 -11.86 23.88 28.72
N PRO A 2 -10.55 24.10 28.85
CA PRO A 2 -9.62 23.83 27.75
C PRO A 2 -9.54 22.32 27.51
N ALA A 3 -9.56 21.89 26.24
CA ALA A 3 -9.43 20.49 25.88
C ALA A 3 -8.02 19.98 26.20
N VAL A 4 -7.92 18.79 26.81
CA VAL A 4 -6.64 18.13 27.08
C VAL A 4 -6.10 17.57 25.76
N PRO A 5 -4.85 17.87 25.35
CA PRO A 5 -4.31 17.32 24.12
C PRO A 5 -4.17 15.79 24.23
N HIS A 6 -4.75 15.08 23.26
CA HIS A 6 -4.62 13.64 23.13
C HIS A 6 -3.29 13.29 22.49
N THR A 7 -2.58 12.31 23.05
CA THR A 7 -1.32 11.82 22.48
C THR A 7 -1.62 10.73 21.45
N LEU A 8 -1.16 10.94 20.22
CA LEU A 8 -1.30 10.00 19.11
C LEU A 8 0.00 9.20 18.96
N LEU A 9 -0.06 7.89 19.19
CA LEU A 9 1.08 6.99 19.05
C LEU A 9 1.03 6.27 17.70
N LEU A 10 2.12 6.35 16.92
CA LEU A 10 2.24 5.69 15.62
C LEU A 10 3.26 4.55 15.71
N ALA A 11 2.82 3.32 15.46
CA ALA A 11 3.68 2.14 15.48
C ALA A 11 4.75 2.17 14.39
N ALA A 12 5.89 1.52 14.61
CA ALA A 12 6.95 1.35 13.61
C ALA A 12 7.68 0.00 13.78
N PRO A 13 8.09 -0.67 12.68
CA PRO A 13 7.84 -0.28 11.28
C PRO A 13 6.35 -0.43 10.91
N ARG A 14 5.85 0.47 10.05
CA ARG A 14 4.48 0.46 9.55
C ARG A 14 4.50 0.71 8.05
N GLY A 15 3.53 0.16 7.32
CA GLY A 15 3.46 0.25 5.87
C GLY A 15 3.59 -1.11 5.20
N PHE A 16 3.98 -1.11 3.93
CA PHE A 16 4.06 -2.31 3.12
C PHE A 16 5.39 -3.05 3.30
N CYS A 17 5.31 -4.39 3.27
CA CYS A 17 6.51 -5.20 3.18
C CYS A 17 6.98 -5.30 1.73
N ALA A 18 8.22 -5.76 1.52
CA ALA A 18 8.79 -5.93 0.19
C ALA A 18 7.95 -6.83 -0.74
N GLY A 19 7.22 -7.80 -0.19
CA GLY A 19 6.34 -8.67 -0.96
C GLY A 19 5.12 -7.94 -1.51
N VAL A 20 4.51 -7.07 -0.70
CA VAL A 20 3.34 -6.28 -1.11
C VAL A 20 3.74 -5.24 -2.16
N ASP A 21 4.84 -4.54 -1.93
CA ASP A 21 5.38 -3.55 -2.89
C ASP A 21 5.67 -4.19 -4.26
N ARG A 22 6.35 -5.34 -4.26
CA ARG A 22 6.62 -6.09 -5.49
C ARG A 22 5.34 -6.57 -6.19
N ALA A 23 4.33 -7.02 -5.43
CA ALA A 23 3.08 -7.49 -6.02
C ALA A 23 2.34 -6.36 -6.73
N ILE A 24 2.31 -5.16 -6.15
CA ILE A 24 1.73 -3.95 -6.76
C ILE A 24 2.48 -3.63 -8.07
N LEU A 25 3.81 -3.55 -8.00
CA LEU A 25 4.65 -3.19 -9.16
C LEU A 25 4.49 -4.17 -10.34
N ILE A 26 4.26 -5.45 -10.07
CA ILE A 26 4.01 -6.44 -11.14
C ILE A 26 2.74 -6.12 -11.91
N VAL A 27 1.66 -5.75 -11.21
CA VAL A 27 0.38 -5.41 -11.86
C VAL A 27 0.49 -4.12 -12.64
N GLU A 28 1.15 -3.10 -12.08
CA GLU A 28 1.42 -1.82 -12.78
C GLU A 28 2.19 -2.05 -14.08
N ARG A 29 3.29 -2.80 -14.02
CA ARG A 29 4.09 -3.13 -15.22
C ARG A 29 3.33 -3.98 -16.23
N ALA A 30 2.45 -4.86 -15.78
CA ALA A 30 1.60 -5.64 -16.68
C ALA A 30 0.61 -4.74 -17.43
N LEU A 31 0.01 -3.76 -16.75
CA LEU A 31 -0.87 -2.79 -17.37
C LEU A 31 -0.12 -1.91 -18.38
N GLU A 32 1.10 -1.47 -18.06
CA GLU A 32 1.95 -0.70 -18.98
C GLU A 32 2.34 -1.49 -20.23
N ALA A 33 2.71 -2.77 -20.06
CA ALA A 33 3.21 -3.61 -21.14
C ALA A 33 2.08 -4.15 -22.04
N TYR A 34 0.91 -4.48 -21.48
CA TYR A 34 -0.14 -5.22 -22.18
C TYR A 34 -1.46 -4.47 -22.31
N GLY A 35 -1.62 -3.32 -21.64
CA GLY A 35 -2.89 -2.60 -21.60
C GLY A 35 -3.95 -3.33 -20.76
N ALA A 36 -5.13 -2.72 -20.65
CA ALA A 36 -6.26 -3.32 -19.94
C ALA A 36 -7.06 -4.26 -20.86
N PRO A 37 -7.66 -5.37 -20.34
CA PRO A 37 -7.68 -5.77 -18.92
C PRO A 37 -6.52 -6.70 -18.51
N VAL A 38 -6.00 -6.51 -17.29
CA VAL A 38 -5.12 -7.46 -16.59
C VAL A 38 -5.91 -8.13 -15.47
N TYR A 39 -6.02 -9.46 -15.53
CA TYR A 39 -6.72 -10.24 -14.51
C TYR A 39 -5.76 -10.72 -13.42
N VAL A 40 -6.16 -10.58 -12.16
CA VAL A 40 -5.35 -10.97 -10.99
C VAL A 40 -6.09 -12.06 -10.22
N ARG A 41 -5.37 -13.13 -9.88
CA ARG A 41 -5.85 -14.18 -8.98
C ARG A 41 -5.38 -13.90 -7.56
N HIS A 42 -6.28 -14.03 -6.58
CA HIS A 42 -5.97 -13.91 -5.15
C HIS A 42 -5.07 -15.04 -4.66
#